data_AF-A0A7G6SSA4-F1
#
_entry.id   AF-A0A7G6SSA4-F1
#
_cell.length_a   1.000
_cell.length_b   1.000
_cell.length_c   1.000
_cell.angle_alpha   90.00
_cell.angle_beta   90.00
_cell.angle_gamma   90.00
#
_symmetry.space_group_name_H-M   'P 1'
#
loop_
_entity.id
_entity.type
_entity.pdbx_description
1 polymer ?
#
loop_
_entity_poly.entity_id
_entity_poly.type
_entity_poly.pdbx_seq_one_letter_code
_entity_poly.pdbx_strand_id
1 'polypeptide(L)'
;MLLSFYKIAQIALGTKEVMMASNSTIDDQLQDTKVGIAILVTCLIQEISTTDPEFTDRVLERFQRAYSAVQDDDTNTSDRLDLLNWVRELLTGSSQTSGQGKPFLAD
;
A
#
# COMPACT_ATOMS: atom_id res chain seq x y z
N MET A 1 0.26 -10.78 -20.78
CA MET A 1 0.65 -10.25 -19.47
C MET A 1 0.60 -8.71 -19.42
N LEU A 2 1.24 -7.99 -20.36
CA LEU A 2 1.20 -6.51 -20.46
C LEU A 2 -0.21 -5.87 -20.65
N LEU A 3 -1.15 -6.59 -21.26
CA LEU A 3 -2.52 -6.12 -21.48
C LEU A 3 -3.36 -6.01 -20.19
N SER A 4 -3.00 -6.73 -19.11
CA SER A 4 -3.71 -6.66 -17.83
C SER A 4 -3.34 -5.40 -17.06
N PHE A 5 -2.05 -5.02 -17.09
CA PHE A 5 -1.54 -3.80 -16.46
C PHE A 5 -2.17 -2.54 -17.06
N TYR A 6 -2.38 -2.52 -18.38
CA TYR A 6 -3.01 -1.38 -19.06
C TYR A 6 -4.49 -1.20 -18.66
N LYS A 7 -5.24 -2.29 -18.44
CA LYS A 7 -6.64 -2.24 -17.98
C LYS A 7 -6.76 -1.76 -16.54
N ILE A 8 -5.85 -2.17 -15.65
CA ILE A 8 -5.82 -1.70 -14.26
C ILE A 8 -5.47 -0.21 -14.21
N ALA A 9 -4.47 0.21 -14.99
CA ALA A 9 -4.10 1.63 -15.12
C ALA A 9 -5.25 2.47 -15.71
N GLN A 10 -6.00 1.97 -16.70
CA GLN A 10 -7.13 2.69 -17.28
C GLN A 10 -8.36 2.78 -16.36
N ILE A 11 -8.60 1.80 -15.48
CA ILE A 11 -9.68 1.92 -14.47
C ILE A 11 -9.32 3.02 -13.44
N ALA A 12 -8.04 3.15 -13.10
CA ALA A 12 -7.56 4.22 -12.21
C ALA A 12 -7.48 5.60 -12.87
N LEU A 13 -7.25 5.66 -14.19
CA LEU A 13 -7.13 6.92 -14.95
C LEU A 13 -8.46 7.41 -15.55
N GLY A 14 -9.38 6.51 -15.88
CA GLY A 14 -10.65 6.81 -16.56
C GLY A 14 -11.69 7.52 -15.67
N THR A 15 -11.51 7.53 -14.36
CA THR A 15 -12.36 8.26 -13.40
C THR A 15 -11.93 9.72 -13.19
N LYS A 16 -10.79 10.17 -13.75
CA LYS A 16 -10.20 11.49 -13.48
C LYS A 16 -10.71 12.66 -14.32
N GLU A 17 -11.51 12.46 -15.37
CA GLU A 17 -11.94 13.57 -16.23
C GLU A 17 -13.02 14.49 -15.65
N VAL A 18 -13.64 14.17 -14.50
CA VAL A 18 -14.85 14.89 -14.05
C VAL A 18 -14.65 15.88 -12.88
N MET A 19 -13.52 15.90 -12.15
CA MET A 19 -13.42 16.80 -10.98
C MET A 19 -12.10 17.57 -10.88
N MET A 20 -12.12 18.76 -11.48
CA MET A 20 -11.28 19.90 -11.08
C MET A 20 -11.80 20.50 -9.77
N ALA A 21 -10.96 20.58 -8.73
CA ALA A 21 -10.99 21.63 -7.72
C ALA A 21 -9.62 21.70 -7.01
N SER A 22 -8.89 22.80 -7.26
CA SER A 22 -7.42 22.93 -7.16
C SER A 22 -6.79 22.95 -5.76
N ASN A 23 -7.43 22.37 -4.75
CA ASN A 23 -6.78 22.04 -3.47
C ASN A 23 -7.00 20.59 -3.04
N SER A 24 -7.89 19.84 -3.72
CA SER A 24 -7.97 18.38 -3.56
C SER A 24 -6.80 17.69 -4.27
N THR A 25 -6.24 18.31 -5.31
CA THR A 25 -5.34 17.63 -6.25
C THR A 25 -4.00 17.19 -5.66
N ILE A 26 -3.42 17.95 -4.72
CA ILE A 26 -2.12 17.59 -4.11
C ILE A 26 -2.31 16.45 -3.11
N ASP A 27 -3.33 16.55 -2.25
CA ASP A 27 -3.65 15.48 -1.30
C ASP A 27 -4.08 14.20 -2.04
N ASP A 28 -4.88 14.32 -3.11
CA ASP A 28 -5.27 13.21 -3.98
C ASP A 28 -4.05 12.59 -4.68
N GLN A 29 -3.13 13.41 -5.20
CA GLN A 29 -1.88 12.91 -5.83
C GLN A 29 -0.95 12.24 -4.82
N LEU A 30 -0.85 12.80 -3.61
CA LEU A 30 -0.07 12.21 -2.53
C LEU A 30 -0.68 10.87 -2.12
N GLN A 31 -2.01 10.81 -2.00
CA GLN A 31 -2.75 9.60 -1.69
C GLN A 31 -2.55 8.53 -2.77
N ASP A 32 -2.73 8.88 -4.05
CA ASP A 32 -2.48 8.01 -5.20
C ASP A 32 -1.04 7.48 -5.21
N THR A 33 -0.08 8.34 -4.88
CA THR A 33 1.34 7.97 -4.82
C THR A 33 1.61 6.99 -3.69
N LYS A 34 1.06 7.24 -2.49
CA LYS A 34 1.16 6.32 -1.34
C LYS A 34 0.57 4.95 -1.71
N VAL A 35 -0.59 4.91 -2.36
CA VAL A 35 -1.24 3.66 -2.78
C VAL A 35 -0.37 2.93 -3.82
N GLY A 36 0.12 3.65 -4.82
CA GLY A 36 0.99 3.08 -5.86
C GLY A 36 2.27 2.47 -5.28
N ILE A 37 2.90 3.15 -4.33
CA ILE A 37 4.09 2.63 -3.63
C ILE A 37 3.73 1.40 -2.79
N ALA A 38 2.61 1.42 -2.06
CA ALA A 38 2.18 0.28 -1.25
C ALA A 38 1.97 -0.98 -2.11
N ILE A 39 1.35 -0.83 -3.27
CA ILE A 39 1.15 -1.92 -4.25
C ILE A 39 2.50 -2.42 -4.76
N LEU A 40 3.40 -1.53 -5.19
CA LEU A 40 4.73 -1.92 -5.70
C LEU A 40 5.54 -2.70 -4.67
N VAL A 41 5.56 -2.22 -3.42
CA VAL A 41 6.26 -2.87 -2.32
C VAL A 41 5.64 -4.23 -2.01
N THR A 42 4.31 -4.33 -1.98
CA THR A 42 3.60 -5.59 -1.76
C THR A 42 3.97 -6.62 -2.83
N CYS A 43 3.90 -6.25 -4.11
CA CYS A 43 4.26 -7.14 -5.22
C CYS A 43 5.72 -7.62 -5.13
N LEU A 44 6.65 -6.74 -4.77
CA LEU A 44 8.06 -7.10 -4.60
C LEU A 44 8.25 -8.12 -3.47
N ILE A 45 7.59 -7.91 -2.32
CA ILE A 45 7.67 -8.82 -1.17
C ILE A 45 7.08 -10.18 -1.53
N GLN A 46 5.94 -10.21 -2.22
CA GLN A 46 5.31 -11.45 -2.66
C GLN A 46 6.20 -12.23 -3.64
N GLU A 47 6.80 -11.55 -4.63
CA GLU A 47 7.71 -12.17 -5.58
C GLU A 47 8.93 -12.77 -4.88
N ILE A 48 9.56 -12.03 -3.96
CA ILE A 48 10.69 -12.56 -3.18
C ILE A 48 10.24 -13.74 -2.31
N SER A 49 9.03 -13.68 -1.76
CA SER A 49 8.49 -14.74 -0.91
C SER A 49 8.24 -16.06 -1.64
N THR A 50 8.16 -16.04 -2.98
CA THR A 50 8.14 -17.29 -3.78
C THR A 50 9.44 -18.07 -3.66
N THR A 51 10.55 -17.38 -3.38
CA THR A 51 11.89 -17.98 -3.21
C THR A 51 12.29 -18.15 -1.74
N ASP A 52 11.74 -17.33 -0.85
CA ASP A 52 12.01 -17.35 0.59
C ASP A 52 10.69 -17.15 1.36
N PRO A 53 9.99 -18.23 1.73
CA PRO A 53 8.66 -18.16 2.35
C PRO A 53 8.62 -17.35 3.66
N GLU A 54 9.73 -17.27 4.39
CA GLU A 54 9.83 -16.52 5.64
C GLU A 54 10.14 -15.03 5.41
N PHE A 55 10.38 -14.60 4.17
CA PHE A 55 10.70 -13.22 3.86
C PHE A 55 9.59 -12.25 4.25
N THR A 56 8.32 -12.61 4.01
CA THR A 56 7.18 -11.79 4.41
C THR A 56 7.18 -11.54 5.92
N ASP A 57 7.37 -12.57 6.74
CA ASP A 57 7.37 -12.43 8.21
C ASP A 57 8.51 -11.52 8.70
N ARG A 58 9.71 -11.67 8.14
CA ARG A 58 10.85 -10.80 8.48
C ARG A 58 10.63 -9.35 8.07
N VAL A 59 9.93 -9.11 6.97
CA VAL A 59 9.57 -7.75 6.54
C VAL A 59 8.50 -7.16 7.46
N LEU A 60 7.47 -7.92 7.82
CA LEU A 60 6.44 -7.48 8.76
C LEU A 60 7.02 -7.12 10.12
N GLU A 61 7.96 -7.91 10.63
CA GLU A 61 8.67 -7.60 11.88
C GLU A 61 9.45 -6.28 11.77
N ARG A 62 10.16 -6.06 10.67
CA ARG A 62 10.88 -4.80 10.42
C ARG A 62 9.93 -3.61 10.30
N PHE A 63 8.77 -3.78 9.66
CA PHE A 63 7.75 -2.73 9.62
C PHE A 63 7.19 -2.41 10.98
N GLN A 64 6.96 -3.39 11.85
CA GLN A 64 6.49 -3.12 13.21
C GLN A 64 7.53 -2.36 14.05
N ARG A 65 8.82 -2.66 13.88
CA ARG A 65 9.90 -1.88 14.51
C ARG A 65 9.96 -0.46 13.95
N ALA A 66 9.84 -0.28 12.63
CA ALA A 66 9.81 1.03 12.00
C ALA A 66 8.59 1.85 12.44
N TYR A 67 7.41 1.22 12.54
CA TYR A 67 6.19 1.82 13.08
C TYR A 67 6.42 2.36 14.49
N SER A 68 6.99 1.53 15.38
CA SER A 68 7.26 1.91 16.77
C SER A 68 8.24 3.10 16.84
N ALA A 69 9.32 3.04 16.06
CA ALA A 69 10.31 4.12 16.02
C ALA A 69 9.74 5.44 15.48
N VAL A 70 8.79 5.38 14.54
CA VAL A 70 8.16 6.56 13.96
C VAL A 70 7.07 7.11 14.88
N GLN A 71 6.33 6.24 15.58
CA GLN A 71 5.32 6.62 16.58
C GLN A 71 5.92 7.45 17.74
N ASP A 72 7.14 7.11 18.18
CA ASP A 72 7.82 7.79 19.29
C ASP A 72 8.32 9.21 18.95
N ASP A 73 8.28 9.64 17.67
CA ASP A 73 8.88 10.90 17.17
C ASP A 73 7.96 12.15 17.25
N ASP A 74 6.79 12.04 17.91
CA ASP A 74 5.85 13.10 18.35
C ASP A 74 5.39 14.18 17.31
N THR A 75 5.81 14.09 16.05
CA THR A 75 5.52 15.07 14.98
C THR A 75 4.69 14.47 13.86
N ASN A 76 3.40 14.86 13.77
CA ASN A 76 2.47 14.58 12.64
C ASN A 76 2.72 13.24 11.95
N THR A 77 2.71 12.18 12.76
CA THR A 77 3.20 10.86 12.38
C THR A 77 2.20 10.08 11.51
N SER A 78 0.93 10.51 11.48
CA SER A 78 -0.17 9.77 10.86
C SER A 78 0.11 9.38 9.41
N ASP A 79 0.61 10.33 8.59
CA ASP A 79 0.88 10.09 7.17
C ASP A 79 1.94 9.03 6.90
N ARG A 80 2.92 8.91 7.80
CA ARG A 80 4.03 7.93 7.68
C ARG A 80 3.57 6.54 8.11
N LEU A 81 2.70 6.48 9.12
CA LEU A 81 2.11 5.25 9.63
C LEU A 81 1.08 4.67 8.65
N ASP A 82 0.40 5.53 7.86
CA ASP A 82 -0.58 5.10 6.86
C ASP A 82 0.03 4.22 5.78
N LEU A 83 1.21 4.58 5.26
CA LEU A 83 1.89 3.77 4.23
C LEU A 83 2.28 2.39 4.78
N LEU A 84 2.82 2.33 6.00
CA LEU A 84 3.18 1.09 6.67
C LEU A 84 1.95 0.21 6.91
N ASN A 85 0.84 0.81 7.32
CA ASN A 85 -0.43 0.13 7.52
C ASN A 85 -0.95 -0.45 6.19
N TRP A 86 -0.95 0.30 5.10
CA TRP A 86 -1.43 -0.21 3.82
C TRP A 86 -0.60 -1.36 3.27
N VAL A 87 0.73 -1.31 3.37
CA VAL A 87 1.56 -2.44 2.94
C VAL A 87 1.24 -3.68 3.76
N ARG A 88 1.06 -3.54 5.09
CA ARG A 88 0.62 -4.64 5.95
C ARG A 88 -0.76 -5.17 5.55
N GLU A 89 -1.74 -4.29 5.34
CA GLU A 89 -3.10 -4.66 4.93
C GLU A 89 -3.10 -5.43 3.60
N LEU A 90 -2.31 -4.97 2.62
CA LEU A 90 -2.17 -5.66 1.33
C LEU A 90 -1.50 -7.02 1.47
N LEU A 91 -0.49 -7.16 2.34
CA LEU A 91 0.23 -8.43 2.55
C LEU A 91 -0.56 -9.45 3.37
N THR A 92 -1.33 -9.02 4.37
CA THR A 92 -2.03 -9.94 5.28
C THR A 92 -3.53 -10.02 5.00
N GLY A 93 -4.05 -9.15 4.13
CA GLY A 93 -5.48 -8.96 3.90
C GLY A 93 -6.22 -8.38 5.11
N SER A 94 -5.54 -8.06 6.21
CA SER A 94 -6.18 -7.71 7.48
C SER A 94 -6.19 -6.21 7.69
N SER A 95 -7.38 -5.61 7.66
CA SER A 95 -7.59 -4.19 7.95
C SER A 95 -8.31 -3.99 9.28
N GLN A 96 -7.94 -2.96 10.04
CA GLN A 96 -8.65 -2.60 11.28
C GLN A 96 -10.11 -2.19 11.05
N THR A 97 -10.44 -1.68 9.86
CA THR A 97 -11.80 -1.20 9.53
C THR A 97 -12.64 -2.25 8.79
N SER A 98 -12.00 -3.14 8.02
CA SER A 98 -12.68 -4.09 7.13
C SER A 98 -12.58 -5.55 7.57
N GLY A 99 -11.84 -5.86 8.65
CA GLY A 99 -11.65 -7.22 9.15
C GLY A 99 -10.53 -7.99 8.42
N GLN A 100 -10.49 -9.31 8.62
CA GLN A 100 -9.50 -10.20 8.01
C GLN A 100 -9.98 -10.67 6.62
N GLY A 101 -9.49 -10.02 5.57
CA GLY A 101 -9.68 -10.39 4.17
C GLY A 101 -8.56 -11.28 3.63
N LYS A 102 -8.56 -11.49 2.31
CA LYS A 102 -7.48 -12.18 1.59
C LYS A 102 -6.34 -11.20 1.27
N PRO A 103 -5.07 -11.64 1.31
CA PRO A 103 -3.97 -10.83 0.80
C PRO A 103 -4.20 -10.39 -0.64
N PHE A 104 -3.74 -9.19 -0.97
CA PHE A 104 -3.78 -8.66 -2.32
C PHE A 104 -3.06 -9.62 -3.27
N LEU A 105 -3.71 -10.02 -4.38
CA LEU A 105 -3.17 -10.99 -5.36
C LEU A 105 -2.83 -12.40 -4.80
N ALA A 106 -3.35 -12.79 -3.63
CA ALA A 106 -3.35 -14.20 -3.26
C ALA A 106 -4.39 -14.96 -4.12
N ASP A 107 -3.93 -15.99 -4.84
CA ASP A 107 -4.78 -16.96 -5.54
C ASP A 107 -5.72 -17.72 -4.58
#